data_AF-A0A4V1ZU94-F1
#
_entry.id   AF-A0A4V1ZU94-F1
#
_cell.length_a   1.000
_cell.length_b   1.000
_cell.length_c   1.000
_cell.angle_alpha   90.00
_cell.angle_beta   90.00
_cell.angle_gamma   90.00
#
_symmetry.space_group_name_H-M   'P 1'
#
loop_
_entity.id
_entity.type
_entity.pdbx_description
1 polymer ?
#
loop_
_entity_poly.entity_id
_entity_poly.type
_entity_poly.pdbx_seq_one_letter_code
_entity_poly.pdbx_strand_id
1 'polypeptide(L)'
;MLSAATGAFYLDPVSRTDPQHYLSFWKRDVPNQQFDCGATSSGPAAQRPAGGPGRRTSGTVVRTFRLALAATGEYTAYHSGTVAAGLAAMVTAVNRVVGVYERELDVRLVLVAGTDQLVYTDPNTDPYTNSNGSTMLRENQTNITTLIGAANYDIGHVFSTGGGGVAGLGVVCRDASKSRGVTGLTAPIGDAFYIDYVAHEMGHQFGGNHTFNSALSSCGGGNRSNLHAYEPGSGSTIMAYAGICGADNLQRNSDAYFHVESYEEIQTYLGTVACGTSAATGNTAPTVALPASGKVLPISTPFKLTADGSDADGDALTYTWEEYD
;
A
#
# COMPACT_ATOMS: atom_id res chain seq x y z
N MET A 1 -3.57 9.61 -13.38
CA MET A 1 -4.96 9.39 -13.87
C MET A 1 -5.00 8.08 -14.64
N LEU A 2 -6.05 7.27 -14.45
CA LEU A 2 -6.28 6.03 -15.19
C LEU A 2 -7.10 6.35 -16.44
N SER A 3 -6.55 6.10 -17.63
CA SER A 3 -7.30 6.15 -18.89
C SER A 3 -7.42 4.73 -19.43
N ALA A 4 -8.63 4.24 -19.61
CA ALA A 4 -8.88 2.92 -20.21
C ALA A 4 -8.39 2.84 -21.67
N ALA A 5 -8.20 3.97 -22.36
CA ALA A 5 -7.76 4.02 -23.75
C ALA A 5 -6.24 4.17 -23.91
N THR A 6 -5.57 4.84 -22.97
CA THR A 6 -4.13 5.19 -23.09
C THR A 6 -3.25 4.57 -22.00
N GLY A 7 -3.85 3.96 -20.98
CA GLY A 7 -3.15 3.42 -19.81
C GLY A 7 -2.90 4.49 -18.73
N ALA A 8 -2.37 4.05 -17.59
CA ALA A 8 -1.93 4.93 -16.53
C ALA A 8 -0.57 5.59 -16.86
N PHE A 9 -0.39 6.81 -16.41
CA PHE A 9 0.87 7.55 -16.50
C PHE A 9 1.25 8.06 -15.11
N TYR A 10 2.54 8.15 -14.88
CA TYR A 10 3.13 8.74 -13.68
C TYR A 10 3.46 10.21 -13.91
N LEU A 11 3.51 10.96 -12.82
CA LEU A 11 3.84 12.37 -12.77
C LEU A 11 4.81 12.57 -11.60
N ASP A 12 6.10 12.58 -11.92
CA ASP A 12 7.17 12.68 -10.94
C ASP A 12 7.93 13.99 -11.14
N PRO A 13 8.38 14.68 -10.07
CA PRO A 13 9.24 15.85 -10.24
C PRO A 13 10.54 15.47 -10.97
N VAL A 14 10.99 16.32 -11.91
CA VAL A 14 12.22 16.09 -12.70
C VAL A 14 13.44 15.91 -11.80
N SER A 15 13.49 16.68 -10.71
CA SER A 15 14.46 16.51 -9.64
C SER A 15 13.91 17.04 -8.34
N ARG A 16 14.45 16.59 -7.20
CA ARG A 16 14.04 17.07 -5.87
C ARG A 16 14.36 18.55 -5.63
N THR A 17 15.29 19.10 -6.40
CA THR A 17 15.70 20.51 -6.35
C THR A 17 14.90 21.39 -7.29
N ASP A 18 14.05 20.80 -8.14
CA ASP A 18 13.23 21.51 -9.11
C ASP A 18 11.74 21.20 -8.87
N PRO A 19 11.07 21.97 -8.01
CA PRO A 19 9.65 21.77 -7.70
C PRO A 19 8.73 22.26 -8.84
N GLN A 20 9.27 22.82 -9.92
CA GLN A 20 8.46 23.44 -10.98
C GLN A 20 8.28 22.53 -12.19
N HIS A 21 9.19 21.59 -12.42
CA HIS A 21 9.14 20.71 -13.58
C HIS A 21 8.83 19.26 -13.17
N TYR A 22 7.87 18.66 -13.88
CA TYR A 22 7.44 17.29 -13.68
C TYR A 22 7.63 16.49 -14.98
N LEU A 23 8.14 15.27 -14.85
CA LEU A 23 8.17 14.26 -15.89
C LEU A 23 6.81 13.55 -15.91
N SER A 24 6.22 13.43 -17.09
CA SER A 24 5.13 12.49 -17.32
C SER A 24 5.61 11.38 -18.23
N PHE A 25 5.41 10.14 -17.80
CA PHE A 25 5.79 8.96 -18.55
C PHE A 25 4.76 7.85 -18.34
N TRP A 26 4.64 6.97 -19.34
CA TRP A 26 3.69 5.87 -19.23
C TRP A 26 4.19 4.85 -18.23
N LYS A 27 3.27 4.37 -17.41
CA LYS A 27 3.54 3.31 -16.42
C LYS A 27 4.20 2.08 -17.05
N ARG A 28 3.76 1.68 -18.25
CA ARG A 28 4.32 0.54 -19.00
C ARG A 28 5.80 0.69 -19.35
N ASP A 29 6.32 1.91 -19.36
CA ASP A 29 7.72 2.19 -19.74
C ASP A 29 8.66 2.16 -18.52
N VAL A 30 8.12 1.95 -17.31
CA VAL A 30 8.92 1.75 -16.10
C VAL A 30 9.56 0.34 -16.15
N PRO A 31 10.89 0.22 -15.90
CA PRO A 31 11.55 -1.07 -15.86
C PRO A 31 10.97 -1.96 -14.74
N ASN A 32 10.83 -3.27 -15.03
CA ASN A 32 10.54 -4.25 -14.00
C ASN A 32 11.63 -4.23 -12.93
N GLN A 33 11.23 -4.23 -11.66
CA GLN A 33 12.13 -4.41 -10.54
C GLN A 33 11.90 -5.80 -9.92
N GLN A 34 12.93 -6.33 -9.26
CA GLN A 34 12.82 -7.60 -8.53
C GLN A 34 11.99 -7.37 -7.25
N PHE A 35 10.69 -7.69 -7.31
CA PHE A 35 9.78 -7.67 -6.17
C PHE A 35 9.78 -9.01 -5.45
N ASP A 36 10.11 -8.94 -4.17
CA ASP A 36 10.02 -10.01 -3.18
C ASP A 36 9.36 -9.40 -1.95
N CYS A 37 8.16 -9.91 -1.64
CA CYS A 37 7.34 -9.48 -0.52
C CYS A 37 6.99 -10.70 0.36
N GLY A 38 6.82 -10.47 1.67
CA GLY A 38 6.18 -11.43 2.57
C GLY A 38 5.38 -10.78 3.70
N ALA A 39 4.33 -11.47 4.15
CA ALA A 39 3.54 -11.06 5.31
C ALA A 39 3.71 -12.05 6.47
N THR A 40 3.94 -11.55 7.69
CA THR A 40 3.99 -12.37 8.90
C THR A 40 2.67 -12.26 9.67
N SER A 41 1.95 -13.37 9.80
CA SER A 41 0.68 -13.39 10.53
C SER A 41 0.90 -13.23 12.03
N SER A 42 0.11 -12.36 12.67
CA SER A 42 0.11 -12.16 14.13
C SER A 42 -1.29 -12.30 14.76
N GLY A 43 -2.21 -12.98 14.08
CA GLY A 43 -3.59 -13.17 14.54
C GLY A 43 -4.30 -14.34 13.86
N PRO A 44 -5.51 -14.70 14.33
CA PRO A 44 -6.31 -15.73 13.69
C PRO A 44 -6.64 -15.33 12.25
N ALA A 45 -6.68 -16.32 11.34
CA ALA A 45 -7.13 -16.11 9.97
C ALA A 45 -8.52 -15.46 9.98
N ALA A 46 -8.66 -14.34 9.26
CA ALA A 46 -9.96 -13.71 9.08
C ALA A 46 -10.89 -14.70 8.35
N GLN A 47 -12.14 -14.77 8.80
CA GLN A 47 -13.17 -15.49 8.05
C GLN A 47 -13.54 -14.64 6.84
N ARG A 48 -13.71 -15.28 5.68
CA ARG A 48 -14.13 -14.62 4.43
C ARG A 48 -15.34 -13.73 4.71
N PRO A 49 -15.29 -12.41 4.44
CA PRO A 49 -16.48 -11.58 4.48
C PRO A 49 -17.55 -12.24 3.61
N ALA A 50 -18.79 -12.30 4.12
CA ALA A 50 -19.89 -12.74 3.28
C ALA A 50 -20.12 -11.66 2.23
N GLY A 51 -19.61 -11.87 1.01
CA GLY A 51 -19.84 -11.00 -0.14
C GLY A 51 -21.32 -10.68 -0.27
N GLY A 52 -21.66 -9.44 0.09
CA GLY A 52 -23.03 -8.95 0.12
C GLY A 52 -23.17 -7.72 -0.77
N PRO A 53 -24.35 -7.42 -1.31
CA PRO A 53 -24.61 -6.29 -2.20
C PRO A 53 -24.59 -4.91 -1.49
N GLY A 54 -23.87 -4.80 -0.37
CA GLY A 54 -23.78 -3.58 0.41
C GLY A 54 -22.96 -2.51 -0.31
N ARG A 55 -23.39 -1.26 -0.17
CA ARG A 55 -22.58 -0.10 -0.59
C ARG A 55 -21.28 -0.11 0.21
N ARG A 56 -20.15 -0.30 -0.48
CA ARG A 56 -18.81 -0.19 0.09
C ARG A 56 -18.40 1.27 0.04
N THR A 57 -18.31 1.90 1.21
CA THR A 57 -17.87 3.27 1.35
C THR A 57 -17.04 3.40 2.61
N SER A 58 -15.90 4.09 2.52
CA SER A 58 -15.03 4.40 3.66
C SER A 58 -15.68 5.39 4.62
N GLY A 59 -16.68 6.14 4.12
CA GLY A 59 -17.49 7.06 4.89
C GLY A 59 -17.26 8.50 4.46
N THR A 60 -17.35 9.41 5.44
CA THR A 60 -17.19 10.87 5.28
C THR A 60 -16.20 11.42 6.31
N VAL A 61 -15.37 10.53 6.85
CA VAL A 61 -14.49 10.82 7.98
C VAL A 61 -13.14 10.22 7.70
N VAL A 62 -12.12 11.08 7.58
CA VAL A 62 -10.73 10.65 7.46
C VAL A 62 -10.16 10.34 8.83
N ARG A 63 -9.46 9.21 8.96
CA ARG A 63 -8.75 8.80 10.18
C ARG A 63 -7.25 8.99 9.99
N THR A 64 -6.68 9.88 10.79
CA THR A 64 -5.26 10.23 10.78
C THR A 64 -4.49 9.39 11.80
N PHE A 65 -3.49 8.65 11.32
CA PHE A 65 -2.56 7.85 12.11
C PHE A 65 -1.18 8.50 12.15
N ARG A 66 -0.56 8.44 13.33
CA ARG A 66 0.80 8.91 13.56
C ARG A 66 1.82 7.86 13.08
N LEU A 67 2.60 8.21 12.07
CA LEU A 67 3.60 7.35 11.46
C LEU A 67 4.99 7.68 12.01
N ALA A 68 5.64 6.69 12.62
CA ALA A 68 7.07 6.73 12.90
C ALA A 68 7.83 6.01 11.78
N LEU A 69 8.50 6.77 10.91
CA LEU A 69 9.20 6.22 9.75
C LEU A 69 10.70 6.30 9.97
N ALA A 70 11.40 5.19 9.81
CA ALA A 70 12.85 5.12 9.87
C ALA A 70 13.47 4.96 8.49
N ALA A 71 14.75 5.31 8.36
CA ALA A 71 15.53 5.13 7.15
C ALA A 71 16.93 4.60 7.52
N THR A 72 17.34 3.48 6.92
CA THR A 72 18.69 2.96 7.11
C THR A 72 19.73 3.93 6.55
N GLY A 73 20.99 3.77 6.98
CA GLY A 73 22.12 4.53 6.47
C GLY A 73 22.26 4.41 4.96
N GLU A 74 21.99 3.24 4.38
CA GLU A 74 22.07 3.03 2.94
C GLU A 74 20.95 3.75 2.19
N TYR A 75 19.72 3.74 2.71
CA TYR A 75 18.61 4.50 2.12
C TYR A 75 18.93 5.99 2.11
N THR A 76 19.42 6.50 3.25
CA THR A 76 19.83 7.90 3.36
C THR A 76 21.00 8.22 2.43
N ALA A 77 22.01 7.34 2.33
CA ALA A 77 23.14 7.50 1.42
C ALA A 77 22.69 7.57 -0.05
N TYR A 78 21.75 6.73 -0.48
CA TYR A 78 21.15 6.80 -1.81
C TYR A 78 20.51 8.18 -2.06
N HIS A 79 19.91 8.77 -1.02
CA HIS A 79 19.31 10.10 -1.05
C HIS A 79 20.26 11.21 -0.59
N SER A 80 21.53 11.19 -1.02
CA SER A 80 22.54 12.24 -0.74
C SER A 80 23.13 12.26 0.67
N GLY A 81 22.85 11.26 1.52
CA GLY A 81 23.57 10.99 2.76
C GLY A 81 23.30 11.95 3.93
N THR A 82 22.32 12.84 3.82
CA THR A 82 21.97 13.77 4.91
C THR A 82 20.58 13.46 5.47
N VAL A 83 20.39 13.75 6.76
CA VAL A 83 19.07 13.62 7.42
C VAL A 83 17.99 14.39 6.66
N ALA A 84 18.28 15.62 6.24
CA ALA A 84 17.31 16.46 5.52
C ALA A 84 16.89 15.83 4.18
N ALA A 85 17.83 15.27 3.42
CA ALA A 85 17.54 14.68 2.12
C ALA A 85 16.86 13.30 2.25
N GLY A 86 17.22 12.51 3.28
CA GLY A 86 16.51 11.28 3.65
C GLY A 86 15.06 11.56 4.07
N LEU A 87 14.85 12.56 4.93
CA LEU A 87 13.52 12.97 5.36
C LEU A 87 12.67 13.49 4.19
N ALA A 88 13.24 14.28 3.27
CA ALA A 88 12.54 14.74 2.07
C ALA A 88 12.11 13.55 1.17
N ALA A 89 12.94 12.52 1.05
CA ALA A 89 12.60 11.28 0.35
C ALA A 89 11.41 10.57 0.98
N MET A 90 11.45 10.40 2.30
CA MET A 90 10.41 9.77 3.10
C MET A 90 9.08 10.53 2.97
N VAL A 91 9.09 11.86 3.06
CA VAL A 91 7.90 12.70 2.87
C VAL A 91 7.32 12.55 1.47
N THR A 92 8.16 12.46 0.43
CA THR A 92 7.70 12.23 -0.94
C THR A 92 6.96 10.89 -1.06
N ALA A 93 7.54 9.82 -0.52
CA ALA A 93 6.92 8.49 -0.51
C ALA A 93 5.59 8.48 0.27
N VAL A 94 5.59 9.04 1.48
CA VAL A 94 4.40 9.10 2.34
C VAL A 94 3.28 9.91 1.69
N ASN A 95 3.58 11.06 1.08
CA ASN A 95 2.57 11.85 0.37
C ASN A 95 1.92 11.05 -0.78
N ARG A 96 2.73 10.26 -1.51
CA ARG A 96 2.20 9.42 -2.59
C ARG A 96 1.28 8.31 -2.07
N VAL A 97 1.65 7.67 -0.97
CA VAL A 97 0.84 6.65 -0.27
C VAL A 97 -0.44 7.26 0.29
N VAL A 98 -0.35 8.38 1.00
CA VAL A 98 -1.49 9.10 1.58
C VAL A 98 -2.51 9.50 0.51
N GLY A 99 -2.05 9.95 -0.67
CA GLY A 99 -2.96 10.25 -1.78
C GLY A 99 -3.79 9.06 -2.27
N VAL A 100 -3.30 7.83 -2.09
CA VAL A 100 -4.09 6.61 -2.35
C VAL A 100 -4.94 6.26 -1.14
N TYR A 101 -4.36 6.25 0.07
CA TYR A 101 -5.03 5.79 1.28
C TYR A 101 -6.20 6.68 1.70
N GLU A 102 -6.12 7.99 1.48
CA GLU A 102 -7.26 8.88 1.71
C GLU A 102 -8.38 8.58 0.73
N ARG A 103 -8.06 8.39 -0.55
CA ARG A 103 -9.07 8.13 -1.59
C ARG A 103 -9.75 6.78 -1.43
N GLU A 104 -8.97 5.74 -1.12
CA GLU A 104 -9.45 4.35 -1.10
C GLU A 104 -9.97 3.93 0.29
N LEU A 105 -9.39 4.44 1.38
CA LEU A 105 -9.58 3.90 2.73
C LEU A 105 -10.00 4.95 3.77
N ASP A 106 -10.08 6.24 3.42
CA ASP A 106 -10.20 7.35 4.39
C ASP A 106 -9.08 7.33 5.46
N VAL A 107 -7.86 6.91 5.08
CA VAL A 107 -6.71 6.83 5.99
C VAL A 107 -5.67 7.90 5.64
N ARG A 108 -5.27 8.71 6.62
CA ARG A 108 -4.18 9.67 6.53
C ARG A 108 -3.01 9.24 7.41
N LEU A 109 -1.78 9.38 6.91
CA LEU A 109 -0.55 9.14 7.68
C LEU A 109 0.18 10.47 7.89
N VAL A 110 0.60 10.75 9.11
CA VAL A 110 1.37 11.95 9.45
C VAL A 110 2.61 11.56 10.22
N LEU A 111 3.78 12.04 9.77
CA LEU A 111 5.05 11.78 10.45
C LEU A 111 5.04 12.39 11.86
N VAL A 112 5.54 11.63 12.83
CA VAL A 112 5.65 12.07 14.23
C VAL A 112 6.83 13.00 14.46
N ALA A 113 6.74 13.80 15.51
CA ALA A 113 7.90 14.50 16.04
C ALA A 113 9.03 13.51 16.40
N GLY A 114 10.28 13.88 16.15
CA GLY A 114 11.44 13.02 16.36
C GLY A 114 11.74 12.05 15.21
N THR A 115 11.02 12.12 14.08
CA THR A 115 11.30 11.30 12.90
C THR A 115 12.72 11.53 12.35
N ASP A 116 13.29 12.73 12.51
CA ASP A 116 14.67 13.06 12.16
C ASP A 116 15.71 12.19 12.91
N GLN A 117 15.39 11.73 14.13
CA GLN A 117 16.24 10.81 14.90
C GLN A 117 16.24 9.38 14.36
N LEU A 118 15.26 9.05 13.51
CA LEU A 118 15.14 7.74 12.86
C LEU A 118 15.78 7.71 11.46
N VAL A 119 16.41 8.79 11.03
CA VAL A 119 17.13 8.88 9.75
C VAL A 119 18.62 8.71 10.00
N TYR A 120 19.14 7.53 9.71
CA TYR A 120 20.55 7.22 9.92
C TYR A 120 21.38 7.64 8.70
N THR A 121 22.57 8.18 8.92
CA THR A 121 23.47 8.63 7.84
C THR A 121 24.69 7.74 7.64
N ASP A 122 25.01 6.86 8.59
CA ASP A 122 26.13 5.92 8.51
C ASP A 122 25.60 4.48 8.56
N PRO A 123 25.68 3.73 7.45
CA PRO A 123 25.27 2.33 7.35
C PRO A 123 25.92 1.40 8.38
N ASN A 124 27.09 1.75 8.92
CA ASN A 124 27.80 0.89 9.86
C ASN A 124 27.33 1.05 11.31
N THR A 125 26.54 2.09 11.59
CA THR A 125 26.12 2.44 12.95
C THR A 125 24.62 2.47 13.14
N ASP A 126 23.86 2.34 12.05
CA ASP A 126 22.41 2.18 12.15
C ASP A 126 22.05 0.81 12.76
N PRO A 127 20.86 0.67 13.37
CA PRO A 127 20.49 -0.55 14.08
C PRO A 127 19.88 -1.63 13.15
N TYR A 128 20.02 -1.51 11.84
CA TYR A 128 19.29 -2.32 10.86
C TYR A 128 20.19 -3.26 10.06
N THR A 129 19.73 -4.50 9.94
CA THR A 129 20.29 -5.45 8.98
C THR A 129 19.70 -5.19 7.59
N ASN A 130 20.18 -4.14 6.89
CA ASN A 130 19.60 -3.58 5.65
C ASN A 130 19.22 -4.60 4.56
N SER A 131 19.91 -5.74 4.45
CA SER A 131 19.63 -6.78 3.45
C SER A 131 18.71 -7.91 3.93
N ASN A 132 18.13 -7.81 5.13
CA ASN A 132 17.27 -8.84 5.71
C ASN A 132 15.98 -8.25 6.32
N GLY A 133 14.92 -8.17 5.49
CA GLY A 133 13.60 -7.66 5.87
C GLY A 133 13.01 -8.35 7.11
N SER A 134 13.15 -9.68 7.20
CA SER A 134 12.61 -10.46 8.32
C SER A 134 13.27 -10.09 9.67
N THR A 135 14.58 -9.85 9.68
CA THR A 135 15.30 -9.37 10.87
C THR A 135 14.91 -7.92 11.19
N MET A 136 14.85 -7.07 10.15
CA MET A 136 14.50 -5.65 10.29
C MET A 136 13.13 -5.42 10.91
N LEU A 137 12.15 -6.33 10.78
CA LEU A 137 10.87 -6.21 11.48
C LEU A 137 11.03 -6.01 13.00
N ARG A 138 11.92 -6.80 13.64
CA ARG A 138 12.13 -6.74 15.09
C ARG A 138 13.06 -5.60 15.50
N GLU A 139 14.08 -5.34 14.68
CA GLU A 139 14.97 -4.19 14.85
C GLU A 139 14.17 -2.89 14.81
N ASN A 140 13.28 -2.73 13.82
CA ASN A 140 12.45 -1.54 13.67
C ASN A 140 11.50 -1.33 14.84
N GLN A 141 10.85 -2.41 15.30
CA GLN A 141 10.02 -2.34 16.49
C GLN A 141 10.79 -1.87 17.72
N THR A 142 11.98 -2.44 17.94
CA THR A 142 12.82 -2.08 19.09
C THR A 142 13.30 -0.64 19.00
N ASN A 143 13.79 -0.23 17.82
CA ASN A 143 14.36 1.08 17.57
C ASN A 143 13.33 2.20 17.76
N ILE A 144 12.21 2.12 17.05
CA ILE A 144 11.13 3.13 17.14
C ILE A 144 10.56 3.18 18.56
N THR A 145 10.36 2.04 19.21
CA THR A 145 9.84 2.03 20.59
C THR A 145 10.80 2.70 21.57
N THR A 146 12.11 2.54 21.35
CA THR A 146 13.14 3.13 22.22
C THR A 146 13.25 4.65 22.04
N LEU A 147 13.26 5.13 20.79
CA LEU A 147 13.49 6.54 20.49
C LEU A 147 12.22 7.39 20.54
N ILE A 148 11.11 6.89 20.00
CA ILE A 148 9.84 7.62 19.91
C ILE A 148 8.94 7.31 21.10
N GLY A 149 8.98 6.08 21.62
CA GLY A 149 8.08 5.62 22.68
C GLY A 149 6.74 5.14 22.13
N ALA A 150 6.27 3.98 22.61
CA ALA A 150 5.06 3.33 22.10
C ALA A 150 3.82 4.24 22.10
N ALA A 151 3.62 5.10 23.09
CA ALA A 151 2.45 5.98 23.14
C ALA A 151 2.40 7.05 22.03
N ASN A 152 3.53 7.34 21.38
CA ASN A 152 3.70 8.52 20.53
C ASN A 152 3.48 8.25 19.03
N TYR A 153 3.19 7.01 18.65
CA TYR A 153 2.92 6.64 17.27
C TYR A 153 1.89 5.50 17.18
N ASP A 154 1.29 5.35 16.01
CA ASP A 154 0.21 4.40 15.73
C ASP A 154 0.64 3.29 14.77
N ILE A 155 1.55 3.63 13.85
CA ILE A 155 2.20 2.72 12.89
C ILE A 155 3.67 3.12 12.78
N GLY A 156 4.56 2.14 12.65
CA GLY A 156 5.97 2.34 12.37
C GLY A 156 6.41 1.55 11.14
N HIS A 157 7.40 2.06 10.42
CA HIS A 157 7.91 1.41 9.22
C HIS A 157 9.38 1.83 9.00
N VAL A 158 10.17 1.05 8.26
CA VAL A 158 11.54 1.41 7.89
C VAL A 158 11.77 1.27 6.39
N PHE A 159 12.48 2.25 5.82
CA PHE A 159 12.98 2.18 4.45
C PHE A 159 14.45 1.80 4.41
N SER A 160 14.77 0.88 3.50
CA SER A 160 16.11 0.31 3.28
C SER A 160 16.43 0.29 1.77
N THR A 161 17.65 -0.10 1.40
CA THR A 161 18.02 -0.36 0.00
C THR A 161 18.02 -1.85 -0.36
N GLY A 162 17.68 -2.71 0.60
CA GLY A 162 17.65 -4.16 0.43
C GLY A 162 16.63 -4.82 1.36
N GLY A 163 16.57 -6.15 1.32
CA GLY A 163 15.69 -6.93 2.20
C GLY A 163 14.24 -7.07 1.72
N GLY A 164 13.87 -6.49 0.57
CA GLY A 164 12.54 -6.61 -0.02
C GLY A 164 11.46 -5.89 0.78
N GLY A 165 10.21 -6.28 0.57
CA GLY A 165 9.08 -5.88 1.38
C GLY A 165 8.73 -6.95 2.41
N VAL A 166 8.64 -6.59 3.70
CA VAL A 166 8.08 -7.50 4.69
C VAL A 166 7.29 -6.71 5.73
N ALA A 167 6.09 -7.18 6.06
CA ALA A 167 5.26 -6.57 7.09
C ALA A 167 4.55 -7.57 7.99
N GLY A 168 4.22 -7.14 9.20
CA GLY A 168 3.28 -7.83 10.06
C GLY A 168 1.85 -7.59 9.56
N LEU A 169 1.06 -8.66 9.46
CA LEU A 169 -0.35 -8.55 9.06
C LEU A 169 -1.20 -7.99 10.20
N GLY A 170 -1.87 -6.85 9.97
CA GLY A 170 -2.80 -6.23 10.90
C GLY A 170 -2.16 -5.84 12.22
N VAL A 171 -1.08 -5.05 12.17
CA VAL A 171 -0.30 -4.66 13.36
C VAL A 171 -0.46 -3.21 13.81
N VAL A 172 -1.09 -2.34 13.00
CA VAL A 172 -1.35 -0.94 13.38
C VAL A 172 -2.07 -0.85 14.74
N CYS A 173 -1.72 0.15 15.55
CA CYS A 173 -2.20 0.31 16.93
C CYS A 173 -1.83 -0.82 17.93
N ARG A 174 -1.07 -1.87 17.54
CA ARG A 174 -0.65 -2.93 18.47
C ARG A 174 0.76 -2.67 19.01
N ASP A 175 0.86 -2.17 20.23
CA ASP A 175 2.14 -1.68 20.80
C ASP A 175 3.34 -2.63 20.68
N ALA A 176 3.12 -3.96 20.73
CA ALA A 176 4.18 -4.96 20.62
C ALA A 176 4.65 -5.26 19.18
N SER A 177 3.95 -4.75 18.16
CA SER A 177 4.19 -5.10 16.75
C SER A 177 3.90 -4.01 15.72
N LYS A 178 3.38 -2.85 16.12
CA LYS A 178 2.92 -1.78 15.21
C LYS A 178 4.01 -1.11 14.37
N SER A 179 5.27 -1.43 14.63
CA SER A 179 6.43 -0.99 13.82
C SER A 179 7.03 -2.11 12.97
N ARG A 180 6.36 -3.26 12.87
CA ARG A 180 6.83 -4.39 12.06
C ARG A 180 6.43 -4.18 10.60
N GLY A 181 7.13 -3.29 9.94
CA GLY A 181 7.03 -3.08 8.51
C GLY A 181 8.35 -2.57 7.95
N VAL A 182 8.74 -3.14 6.81
CA VAL A 182 9.99 -2.85 6.10
C VAL A 182 9.71 -2.78 4.62
N THR A 183 10.25 -1.77 3.95
CA THR A 183 10.24 -1.67 2.50
C THR A 183 11.64 -1.32 2.01
N GLY A 184 12.22 -2.21 1.20
CA GLY A 184 13.57 -2.07 0.70
C GLY A 184 13.68 -2.34 -0.80
N LEU A 185 14.39 -1.44 -1.49
CA LEU A 185 14.67 -1.57 -2.91
C LEU A 185 15.98 -0.87 -3.26
N THR A 186 16.77 -1.42 -4.17
CA THR A 186 18.10 -0.89 -4.52
C THR A 186 18.05 0.52 -5.10
N ALA A 187 16.93 0.88 -5.74
CA ALA A 187 16.62 2.23 -6.20
C ALA A 187 15.25 2.67 -5.64
N PRO A 188 15.20 3.18 -4.39
CA PRO A 188 13.94 3.43 -3.69
C PRO A 188 13.30 4.78 -4.09
N ILE A 189 12.88 4.88 -5.36
CA ILE A 189 12.27 6.07 -5.96
C ILE A 189 11.11 5.72 -6.90
N GLY A 190 10.23 6.69 -7.11
CA GLY A 190 9.13 6.59 -8.07
C GLY A 190 8.03 5.62 -7.65
N ASP A 191 6.97 5.55 -8.45
CA ASP A 191 5.78 4.76 -8.13
C ASP A 191 6.05 3.25 -8.01
N ALA A 192 7.06 2.70 -8.68
CA ALA A 192 7.47 1.30 -8.48
C ALA A 192 7.92 1.03 -7.03
N PHE A 193 8.52 2.00 -6.36
CA PHE A 193 8.82 1.89 -4.93
C PHE A 193 7.61 2.30 -4.08
N TYR A 194 6.98 3.44 -4.38
CA TYR A 194 5.94 4.01 -3.53
C TYR A 194 4.62 3.23 -3.52
N ILE A 195 4.22 2.68 -4.68
CA ILE A 195 2.95 1.96 -4.86
C ILE A 195 3.17 0.46 -4.72
N ASP A 196 4.07 -0.11 -5.52
CA ASP A 196 4.20 -1.58 -5.57
C ASP A 196 4.82 -2.15 -4.29
N TYR A 197 5.55 -1.35 -3.50
CA TYR A 197 6.14 -1.79 -2.23
C TYR A 197 5.60 -1.01 -1.05
N VAL A 198 5.82 0.31 -0.95
CA VAL A 198 5.49 1.03 0.30
C VAL A 198 3.99 0.93 0.61
N ALA A 199 3.11 1.21 -0.35
CA ALA A 199 1.68 1.05 -0.17
C ALA A 199 1.28 -0.42 0.05
N HIS A 200 1.95 -1.38 -0.61
CA HIS A 200 1.72 -2.81 -0.42
C HIS A 200 2.03 -3.25 1.02
N GLU A 201 3.23 -2.97 1.52
CA GLU A 201 3.68 -3.36 2.85
C GLU A 201 2.92 -2.63 3.95
N MET A 202 2.59 -1.35 3.74
CA MET A 202 1.69 -0.65 4.67
C MET A 202 0.28 -1.27 4.62
N GLY A 203 -0.19 -1.76 3.47
CA GLY A 203 -1.47 -2.46 3.32
C GLY A 203 -1.54 -3.72 4.20
N HIS A 204 -0.46 -4.50 4.24
CA HIS A 204 -0.33 -5.60 5.20
C HIS A 204 -0.41 -5.12 6.65
N GLN A 205 0.28 -4.04 7.02
CA GLN A 205 0.20 -3.51 8.39
C GLN A 205 -1.23 -3.12 8.77
N PHE A 206 -2.04 -2.68 7.81
CA PHE A 206 -3.47 -2.41 7.95
C PHE A 206 -4.37 -3.65 7.79
N GLY A 207 -3.82 -4.83 7.53
CA GLY A 207 -4.54 -6.11 7.57
C GLY A 207 -4.93 -6.71 6.22
N GLY A 208 -4.53 -6.11 5.10
CA GLY A 208 -4.81 -6.67 3.78
C GLY A 208 -3.94 -7.90 3.49
N ASN A 209 -4.53 -8.98 2.99
CA ASN A 209 -3.82 -10.12 2.44
C ASN A 209 -3.53 -9.94 0.94
N HIS A 210 -2.68 -10.81 0.41
CA HIS A 210 -2.42 -10.84 -1.02
C HIS A 210 -3.64 -11.26 -1.83
N THR A 211 -3.85 -10.57 -2.95
CA THR A 211 -4.98 -10.81 -3.86
C THR A 211 -4.63 -11.58 -5.13
N PHE A 212 -3.35 -11.75 -5.45
CA PHE A 212 -2.93 -12.45 -6.66
C PHE A 212 -3.24 -13.96 -6.62
N ASN A 213 -3.46 -14.55 -7.80
CA ASN A 213 -3.79 -15.96 -7.97
C ASN A 213 -2.89 -16.61 -9.04
N SER A 214 -1.64 -16.83 -8.68
CA SER A 214 -0.66 -17.58 -9.47
C SER A 214 0.26 -18.40 -8.57
N ALA A 215 0.89 -19.42 -9.13
CA ALA A 215 1.93 -20.22 -8.49
C ALA A 215 3.26 -20.16 -9.28
N LEU A 216 3.39 -19.26 -10.26
CA LEU A 216 4.58 -19.14 -11.10
C LEU A 216 5.54 -18.09 -10.56
N SER A 217 6.85 -18.31 -10.78
CA SER A 217 7.92 -17.38 -10.41
C SER A 217 7.81 -16.90 -8.94
N SER A 218 7.84 -15.59 -8.68
CA SER A 218 7.77 -15.05 -7.30
C SER A 218 6.42 -15.34 -6.61
N CYS A 219 5.39 -15.67 -7.38
CA CYS A 219 4.05 -16.01 -6.88
C CYS A 219 3.97 -17.46 -6.39
N GLY A 220 4.94 -18.31 -6.77
CA GLY A 220 5.09 -19.68 -6.28
C GLY A 220 5.73 -19.80 -4.88
N GLY A 221 6.16 -18.70 -4.27
CA GLY A 221 6.92 -18.67 -3.01
C GLY A 221 6.13 -18.95 -1.74
N GLY A 222 4.84 -19.27 -1.82
CA GLY A 222 3.96 -19.52 -0.67
C GLY A 222 3.24 -18.28 -0.13
N ASN A 223 3.38 -17.14 -0.81
CA ASN A 223 2.69 -15.88 -0.46
C ASN A 223 1.24 -15.82 -0.96
N ARG A 224 0.83 -16.73 -1.84
CA ARG A 224 -0.54 -16.80 -2.35
C ARG A 224 -1.51 -17.08 -1.20
N SER A 225 -2.52 -16.22 -1.07
CA SER A 225 -3.55 -16.38 -0.04
C SER A 225 -4.72 -17.23 -0.54
N ASN A 226 -4.95 -18.42 0.04
CA ASN A 226 -6.02 -19.32 -0.42
C ASN A 226 -7.43 -18.73 -0.32
N LEU A 227 -7.69 -17.86 0.66
CA LEU A 227 -9.02 -17.27 0.89
C LEU A 227 -9.22 -15.92 0.22
N HIS A 228 -8.12 -15.29 -0.24
CA HIS A 228 -8.12 -13.89 -0.68
C HIS A 228 -7.56 -13.72 -2.11
N ALA A 229 -7.14 -14.80 -2.78
CA ALA A 229 -6.58 -14.80 -4.14
C ALA A 229 -7.65 -14.64 -5.24
N TYR A 230 -8.23 -13.44 -5.34
CA TYR A 230 -9.27 -13.10 -6.33
C TYR A 230 -8.72 -12.64 -7.69
N GLU A 231 -7.57 -11.96 -7.71
CA GLU A 231 -7.02 -11.39 -8.94
C GLU A 231 -6.26 -12.45 -9.75
N PRO A 232 -6.61 -12.70 -11.02
CA PRO A 232 -5.96 -13.73 -11.81
C PRO A 232 -4.47 -13.44 -12.05
N GLY A 233 -3.66 -14.50 -12.08
CA GLY A 233 -2.23 -14.39 -12.39
C GLY A 233 -1.50 -13.52 -11.36
N SER A 234 -0.77 -12.51 -11.84
CA SER A 234 -0.11 -11.52 -10.99
C SER A 234 -1.03 -10.50 -10.33
N GLY A 235 -2.28 -10.44 -10.76
CA GLY A 235 -3.16 -9.33 -10.48
C GLY A 235 -2.62 -7.99 -10.99
N SER A 236 -3.33 -6.95 -10.59
CA SER A 236 -3.20 -5.58 -11.09
C SER A 236 -3.26 -4.53 -9.97
N THR A 237 -3.81 -4.83 -8.79
CA THR A 237 -3.96 -3.86 -7.69
C THR A 237 -2.80 -3.87 -6.69
N ILE A 238 -2.83 -2.94 -5.73
CA ILE A 238 -1.75 -2.73 -4.76
C ILE A 238 -1.37 -4.00 -3.99
N MET A 239 -2.34 -4.81 -3.53
CA MET A 239 -2.04 -6.02 -2.75
C MET A 239 -1.78 -7.27 -3.60
N ALA A 240 -1.72 -7.12 -4.92
CA ALA A 240 -1.33 -8.17 -5.83
C ALA A 240 0.19 -8.18 -6.05
N TYR A 241 0.67 -9.09 -6.88
CA TYR A 241 2.09 -9.27 -7.24
C TYR A 241 2.33 -8.83 -8.69
N ALA A 242 1.74 -7.70 -9.08
CA ALA A 242 1.75 -7.22 -10.46
C ALA A 242 3.18 -7.21 -11.04
N GLY A 243 3.39 -7.95 -12.12
CA GLY A 243 4.67 -7.95 -12.85
C GLY A 243 5.71 -8.97 -12.40
N ILE A 244 5.46 -9.79 -11.36
CA ILE A 244 6.44 -10.76 -10.85
C ILE A 244 6.03 -12.24 -10.84
N CYS A 245 4.91 -12.61 -11.45
CA CYS A 245 4.52 -14.01 -11.67
C CYS A 245 5.02 -14.60 -13.01
N GLY A 246 5.92 -13.92 -13.72
CA GLY A 246 6.48 -14.41 -14.98
C GLY A 246 5.45 -14.46 -16.12
N ALA A 247 5.14 -15.65 -16.64
CA ALA A 247 4.18 -15.81 -17.75
C ALA A 247 2.74 -15.43 -17.37
N ASP A 248 2.41 -15.43 -16.07
CA ASP A 248 1.10 -15.06 -15.53
C ASP A 248 0.96 -13.55 -15.25
N ASN A 249 1.92 -12.73 -15.70
CA ASN A 249 1.87 -11.28 -15.51
C ASN A 249 0.76 -10.65 -16.37
N LEU A 250 -0.23 -10.05 -15.72
CA LEU A 250 -1.27 -9.25 -16.40
C LEU A 250 -0.74 -7.88 -16.83
N GLN A 251 0.08 -7.27 -15.96
CA GLN A 251 0.72 -5.98 -16.18
C GLN A 251 2.03 -5.90 -15.40
N ARG A 252 2.83 -4.85 -15.64
CA ARG A 252 4.17 -4.70 -15.05
C ARG A 252 4.20 -4.17 -13.62
N ASN A 253 3.25 -3.31 -13.26
CA ASN A 253 3.21 -2.59 -11.98
C ASN A 253 1.77 -2.47 -11.52
N SER A 254 1.52 -2.24 -10.23
CA SER A 254 0.17 -2.15 -9.68
C SER A 254 -0.50 -0.82 -10.05
N ASP A 255 -1.79 -0.86 -10.36
CA ASP A 255 -2.60 0.35 -10.40
C ASP A 255 -2.80 0.82 -8.97
N ALA A 256 -2.71 2.13 -8.76
CA ALA A 256 -2.64 2.74 -7.44
C ALA A 256 -4.02 2.82 -6.77
N TYR A 257 -4.66 1.68 -6.58
CA TYR A 257 -5.92 1.47 -5.87
C TYR A 257 -5.95 0.06 -5.26
N PHE A 258 -6.85 -0.20 -4.31
CA PHE A 258 -6.99 -1.49 -3.65
C PHE A 258 -8.10 -2.31 -4.31
N HIS A 259 -7.86 -3.61 -4.51
CA HIS A 259 -8.93 -4.53 -4.83
C HIS A 259 -9.98 -4.54 -3.73
N VAL A 260 -11.26 -4.75 -4.08
CA VAL A 260 -12.37 -4.77 -3.12
C VAL A 260 -12.16 -5.72 -1.94
N GLU A 261 -11.48 -6.85 -2.14
CA GLU A 261 -11.08 -7.75 -1.03
C GLU A 261 -10.20 -7.03 -0.02
N SER A 262 -9.10 -6.42 -0.48
CA SER A 262 -8.15 -5.74 0.40
C SER A 262 -8.80 -4.55 1.10
N TYR A 263 -9.67 -3.84 0.39
CA TYR A 263 -10.51 -2.80 0.98
C TYR A 263 -11.35 -3.34 2.15
N GLU A 264 -12.06 -4.45 1.96
CA GLU A 264 -12.91 -5.04 3.00
C GLU A 264 -12.10 -5.55 4.20
N GLU A 265 -10.96 -6.19 3.96
CA GLU A 265 -10.06 -6.65 5.02
C GLU A 265 -9.52 -5.50 5.86
N ILE A 266 -9.03 -4.44 5.18
CA ILE A 266 -8.48 -3.27 5.85
C ILE A 266 -9.57 -2.53 6.62
N GLN A 267 -10.77 -2.34 6.04
CA GLN A 267 -11.86 -1.68 6.74
C GLN A 267 -12.36 -2.49 7.94
N THR A 268 -12.44 -3.81 7.81
CA THR A 268 -12.76 -4.71 8.92
C THR A 268 -11.74 -4.56 10.03
N TYR A 269 -10.44 -4.55 9.69
CA TYR A 269 -9.36 -4.35 10.65
C TYR A 269 -9.42 -2.98 11.33
N LEU A 270 -9.66 -1.91 10.57
CA LEU A 270 -9.81 -0.55 11.09
C LEU A 270 -10.96 -0.44 12.10
N GLY A 271 -12.03 -1.23 11.91
CA GLY A 271 -13.12 -1.37 12.87
C GLY A 271 -12.74 -2.06 14.19
N THR A 272 -11.61 -2.78 14.24
CA THR A 272 -11.11 -3.44 15.46
C THR A 272 -10.17 -2.58 16.29
N VAL A 273 -9.66 -1.48 15.75
CA VAL A 273 -8.67 -0.63 16.40
C VAL A 273 -9.23 0.75 16.74
N ALA A 274 -8.73 1.36 17.83
CA ALA A 274 -9.23 2.64 18.34
C ALA A 274 -8.24 3.82 18.22
N CYS A 275 -6.98 3.59 17.78
CA CYS A 275 -5.97 4.66 17.71
C CYS A 275 -6.17 5.62 16.51
N GLY A 276 -5.34 6.67 16.40
CA GLY A 276 -5.54 7.72 15.42
C GLY A 276 -6.69 8.69 15.76
N THR A 277 -6.85 9.71 14.93
CA THR A 277 -7.83 10.79 15.15
C THR A 277 -8.71 10.98 13.94
N SER A 278 -10.01 11.11 14.16
CA SER A 278 -11.02 11.20 13.11
C SER A 278 -11.44 12.65 12.88
N ALA A 279 -11.59 13.05 11.62
CA ALA A 279 -12.11 14.36 11.24
C ALA A 279 -13.06 14.21 10.05
N ALA A 280 -14.15 14.98 10.03
CA ALA A 280 -15.05 15.03 8.89
C ALA A 280 -14.29 15.55 7.66
N THR A 281 -14.48 14.91 6.52
CA THR A 281 -13.89 15.34 5.24
C THR A 281 -14.69 16.51 4.64
N GLY A 282 -15.98 16.61 4.98
CA GLY A 282 -16.92 17.51 4.32
C GLY A 282 -17.31 17.03 2.91
N ASN A 283 -16.82 15.86 2.48
CA ASN A 283 -17.12 15.24 1.21
C ASN A 283 -18.30 14.27 1.34
N THR A 284 -19.10 14.16 0.28
CA THR A 284 -20.21 13.22 0.19
C THR A 284 -19.78 12.05 -0.67
N ALA A 285 -19.82 10.83 -0.14
CA ALA A 285 -19.45 9.65 -0.93
C ALA A 285 -20.39 9.50 -2.15
N PRO A 286 -19.86 9.18 -3.35
CA PRO A 286 -20.67 9.03 -4.55
C PRO A 286 -21.59 7.81 -4.47
N THR A 287 -22.63 7.79 -5.29
CA THR A 287 -23.58 6.68 -5.37
C THR A 287 -23.51 6.02 -6.73
N VAL A 288 -23.76 4.70 -6.75
CA VAL A 288 -23.88 3.91 -7.97
C VAL A 288 -25.20 3.17 -7.98
N ALA A 289 -25.96 3.31 -9.06
CA ALA A 289 -27.15 2.52 -9.33
C ALA A 289 -26.72 1.25 -10.07
N LEU A 290 -26.75 0.12 -9.36
CA LEU A 290 -26.36 -1.18 -9.89
C LEU A 290 -27.53 -1.88 -10.60
N PRO A 291 -27.25 -2.74 -11.59
CA PRO A 291 -28.27 -3.60 -12.19
C PRO A 291 -28.80 -4.61 -11.15
N ALA A 292 -29.99 -5.15 -11.40
CA ALA A 292 -30.60 -6.16 -10.52
C ALA A 292 -29.66 -7.35 -10.28
N SER A 293 -29.40 -7.67 -9.01
CA SER A 293 -28.55 -8.78 -8.58
C SER A 293 -29.26 -10.13 -8.67
N GLY A 294 -28.53 -11.23 -8.41
CA GLY A 294 -29.09 -12.59 -8.37
C GLY A 294 -29.22 -13.29 -9.72
N LYS A 295 -28.57 -12.77 -10.77
CA LYS A 295 -28.47 -13.48 -12.04
C LYS A 295 -27.37 -14.54 -11.96
N VAL A 296 -27.71 -15.77 -12.34
CA VAL A 296 -26.75 -16.86 -12.51
C VAL A 296 -26.40 -16.96 -13.98
N LEU A 297 -25.11 -16.81 -14.30
CA LEU A 297 -24.59 -16.93 -15.66
C LEU A 297 -23.84 -18.26 -15.77
N PRO A 298 -24.13 -19.11 -16.77
CA PRO A 298 -23.32 -20.29 -17.02
C PRO A 298 -21.87 -19.92 -17.34
N ILE A 299 -20.93 -20.82 -17.03
CA ILE A 299 -19.53 -20.67 -17.39
C ILE A 299 -19.39 -20.35 -18.89
N SER A 300 -18.45 -19.46 -19.22
CA SER A 300 -18.19 -19.00 -20.60
C SER A 300 -19.36 -18.25 -21.26
N THR A 301 -20.28 -17.67 -20.48
CA THR A 301 -21.34 -16.80 -21.00
C THR A 301 -20.90 -15.34 -20.94
N PRO A 302 -20.72 -14.65 -22.09
CA PRO A 302 -20.46 -13.22 -22.09
C PRO A 302 -21.66 -12.45 -21.53
N PHE A 303 -21.39 -11.41 -20.75
CA PHE A 303 -22.41 -10.51 -20.23
C PHE A 303 -21.93 -9.06 -20.31
N LYS A 304 -22.88 -8.14 -20.17
CA LYS A 304 -22.62 -6.71 -20.07
C LYS A 304 -23.26 -6.18 -18.80
N LEU A 305 -22.48 -5.45 -18.01
CA LEU A 305 -22.99 -4.65 -16.91
C LEU A 305 -23.12 -3.19 -17.36
N THR A 306 -24.11 -2.51 -16.81
CA THR A 306 -24.32 -1.08 -16.99
C THR A 306 -24.81 -0.55 -15.66
N ALA A 307 -24.17 0.51 -15.20
CA ALA A 307 -24.47 1.17 -13.94
C ALA A 307 -24.34 2.68 -14.14
N ASP A 308 -25.12 3.43 -13.38
CA ASP A 308 -25.11 4.89 -13.40
C ASP A 308 -24.51 5.40 -12.10
N GLY A 309 -23.45 6.21 -12.20
CA GLY A 309 -22.83 6.88 -11.06
C GLY A 309 -23.31 8.32 -10.92
N SER A 310 -23.44 8.79 -9.68
CA SER A 310 -23.71 10.20 -9.39
C SER A 310 -22.91 10.65 -8.18
N ASP A 311 -22.39 11.87 -8.27
CA ASP A 311 -21.70 12.54 -7.18
C ASP A 311 -22.49 13.77 -6.75
N ALA A 312 -22.67 13.95 -5.43
CA ALA A 312 -23.46 15.06 -4.91
C ALA A 312 -22.69 16.39 -4.91
N ASP A 313 -21.36 16.32 -4.90
CA ASP A 313 -20.46 17.47 -4.84
C ASP A 313 -20.05 17.97 -6.25
N GLY A 314 -20.33 17.17 -7.29
CA GLY A 314 -20.12 17.51 -8.69
C GLY A 314 -18.76 17.09 -9.25
N ASP A 315 -18.05 16.22 -8.53
CA ASP A 315 -16.73 15.73 -8.90
C ASP A 315 -16.79 14.72 -10.07
N ALA A 316 -15.69 14.67 -10.83
CA ALA A 316 -15.55 13.71 -11.90
C ALA A 316 -15.36 12.29 -11.33
N LEU A 317 -16.23 11.36 -11.75
CA LEU A 317 -16.18 9.97 -11.30
C LEU A 317 -15.34 9.09 -12.23
N THR A 318 -14.58 8.18 -11.61
CA THR A 318 -13.94 7.04 -12.27
C THR A 318 -14.61 5.75 -11.83
N TYR A 319 -14.57 4.73 -12.68
CA TYR A 319 -15.27 3.47 -12.46
C TYR A 319 -14.33 2.30 -12.67
N THR A 320 -14.50 1.26 -11.87
CA THR A 320 -13.89 -0.05 -12.07
C THR A 320 -14.93 -1.15 -11.87
N TRP A 321 -14.76 -2.26 -12.55
CA TRP A 321 -15.52 -3.49 -12.35
C TRP A 321 -14.52 -4.56 -11.90
N GLU A 322 -14.80 -5.16 -10.75
CA GLU A 322 -13.93 -6.19 -10.17
C GLU A 322 -14.69 -7.49 -10.06
N GLU A 323 -14.03 -8.57 -10.46
CA GLU A 323 -14.49 -9.93 -10.21
C GLU A 323 -14.22 -10.28 -8.74
N TYR A 324 -15.20 -10.88 -8.08
CA TYR A 324 -15.17 -11.09 -6.63
C TYR A 324 -15.89 -12.39 -6.25
N ASP A 325 -15.38 -13.52 -6.77
CA ASP A 325 -15.90 -14.87 -6.54
C ASP A 325 -14.83 -15.94 -6.27
#